data_AF-A0AAI9PJH1-F1
#
_entry.id   AF-A0AAI9PJH1-F1
#
_cell.length_a   1.000
_cell.length_b   1.000
_cell.length_c   1.000
_cell.angle_alpha   90.00
_cell.angle_beta   90.00
_cell.angle_gamma   90.00
#
_symmetry.space_group_name_H-M   'P 1'
#
loop_
_entity.id
_entity.type
_entity.pdbx_description
1 polymer ?
#
loop_
_entity_poly.entity_id
_entity_poly.type
_entity_poly.pdbx_seq_one_letter_code
_entity_poly.pdbx_strand_id
1 'polypeptide(L)'
;MCNVNFYATDSLEDASGRAALKPSWPDANNNFLGGHMQYRVSCQRSQARSLRQAGFTLIELMIVVAIVGILAVIAVPQYQDYVARAQFAEGLTLASAQKTAVVESFSQRGTCPSNSYGEYDGIPVSGNISGSYVQSVTVGGSAASGGGCTITATFRTKDVSQGLNGKTLTLTMLGANTGSIAWTCTSNAEARYIPRSCTNSPEAV
;
A
#
# COMPACT_ATOMS: atom_id res chain seq x y z
N MET A 1 42.60 -3.37 25.86
CA MET A 1 43.95 -3.98 25.84
C MET A 1 44.48 -3.98 27.26
N CYS A 2 44.79 -5.15 27.83
CA CYS A 2 45.40 -5.26 29.15
C CYS A 2 46.91 -5.09 29.00
N ASN A 3 47.51 -4.21 29.80
CA ASN A 3 48.95 -4.06 29.85
C ASN A 3 49.47 -4.59 31.19
N VAL A 4 50.54 -5.36 31.15
CA VAL A 4 51.12 -6.00 32.34
C VAL A 4 52.34 -5.19 32.76
N ASN A 5 52.26 -4.48 33.88
CA ASN A 5 53.41 -3.81 34.47
C ASN A 5 53.97 -4.61 35.64
N PHE A 6 55.28 -4.83 35.59
CA PHE A 6 56.04 -5.54 36.61
C PHE A 6 56.58 -4.56 37.65
N TYR A 7 56.23 -4.76 38.92
CA TYR A 7 56.91 -4.11 40.04
C TYR A 7 57.15 -5.14 41.15
N ALA A 8 58.38 -5.16 41.68
CA ALA A 8 58.71 -5.93 42.87
C ALA A 8 58.31 -5.13 44.11
N THR A 9 57.56 -5.75 45.04
CA THR A 9 57.24 -5.15 46.34
C THR A 9 57.85 -6.02 47.42
N ASP A 10 58.84 -5.49 48.14
CA ASP A 10 59.22 -6.05 49.43
C ASP A 10 58.30 -5.49 50.51
N SER A 11 57.71 -6.41 51.27
CA SER A 11 56.81 -6.13 52.38
C SER A 11 57.61 -5.71 53.60
N LEU A 12 57.61 -4.40 53.88
CA LEU A 12 57.81 -3.88 55.22
C LEU A 12 56.55 -3.09 55.61
N GLU A 13 55.81 -3.64 56.58
CA GLU A 13 54.74 -2.93 57.25
C GLU A 13 55.33 -1.77 58.07
N ASP A 14 55.08 -0.54 57.63
CA ASP A 14 55.16 0.65 58.47
C ASP A 14 53.72 1.05 58.84
N ALA A 15 53.48 1.19 60.14
CA ALA A 15 52.19 1.45 60.77
C ALA A 15 51.61 2.87 60.52
N SER A 16 51.97 3.54 59.42
CA SER A 16 51.66 4.97 59.21
C SER A 16 50.93 5.31 57.90
N GLY A 17 50.57 4.34 57.05
CA GLY A 17 49.57 4.53 55.99
C GLY A 17 49.85 5.64 54.97
N ARG A 18 51.11 6.02 54.74
CA ARG A 18 51.50 6.95 53.66
C ARG A 18 52.63 6.36 52.83
N ALA A 19 52.31 5.93 51.62
CA ALA A 19 53.31 5.47 50.66
C ALA A 19 54.02 6.68 50.01
N ALA A 20 55.18 7.06 50.55
CA ALA A 20 56.15 7.90 49.86
C ALA A 20 57.11 7.00 49.08
N LEU A 21 57.02 7.01 47.75
CA LEU A 21 57.92 6.28 46.87
C LEU A 21 59.28 6.98 46.85
N LYS A 22 60.29 6.38 47.50
CA LYS A 22 61.69 6.72 47.28
C LYS A 22 62.30 5.69 46.31
N PRO A 23 62.94 6.08 45.22
CA PRO A 23 63.64 5.13 44.36
C PRO A 23 65.01 4.80 44.96
N SER A 24 65.19 3.57 45.44
CA SER A 24 66.50 2.98 45.74
C SER A 24 66.80 1.90 44.69
N TRP A 25 67.91 2.07 43.98
CA TRP A 25 68.43 1.07 43.04
C TRP A 25 69.23 0.00 43.81
N PRO A 26 69.17 -1.29 43.46
CA PRO A 26 70.05 -2.31 44.04
C PRO A 26 71.33 -2.50 43.22
N ASP A 27 72.43 -2.72 43.94
CA ASP A 27 73.76 -3.03 43.45
C ASP A 27 73.92 -4.50 43.00
N ALA A 28 75.04 -4.77 42.34
CA ALA A 28 75.40 -5.97 41.58
C ALA A 28 75.79 -7.20 42.43
N ASN A 29 74.85 -7.77 43.19
CA ASN A 29 75.13 -8.97 44.01
C ASN A 29 73.95 -9.95 43.97
N ASN A 30 74.08 -10.93 43.08
CA ASN A 30 73.03 -11.83 42.58
C ASN A 30 72.62 -12.97 43.55
N ASN A 31 72.10 -12.66 44.74
CA ASN A 31 71.59 -13.71 45.64
C ASN A 31 70.05 -13.73 45.70
N PHE A 32 69.49 -14.78 45.10
CA PHE A 32 68.07 -15.13 45.14
C PHE A 32 67.70 -15.74 46.50
N LEU A 33 66.89 -15.03 47.28
CA LEU A 33 66.12 -15.61 48.37
C LEU A 33 64.63 -15.60 48.00
N GLY A 34 63.99 -16.77 48.15
CA GLY A 34 62.69 -17.08 47.58
C GLY A 34 61.52 -16.25 48.11
N GLY A 35 61.20 -15.16 47.42
CA GLY A 35 59.95 -14.43 47.57
C GLY A 35 58.82 -15.10 46.77
N HIS A 36 57.68 -15.34 47.44
CA HIS A 36 56.44 -15.70 46.78
C HIS A 36 56.00 -14.56 45.85
N MET A 37 56.12 -14.79 44.54
CA MET A 37 55.72 -13.82 43.52
C MET A 37 54.19 -13.67 43.52
N GLN A 38 53.67 -12.60 44.11
CA GLN A 38 52.24 -12.29 44.06
C GLN A 38 51.91 -11.54 42.77
N TYR A 39 51.23 -12.22 41.86
CA TYR A 39 50.69 -11.62 40.65
C TYR A 39 49.33 -10.98 40.96
N ARG A 40 49.24 -9.65 40.91
CA ARG A 40 47.93 -8.96 40.84
C ARG A 40 47.65 -8.54 39.41
N VAL A 41 46.64 -9.18 38.82
CA VAL A 41 46.07 -8.75 37.53
C VAL A 41 45.16 -7.55 37.80
N SER A 42 45.64 -6.34 37.54
CA SER A 42 44.77 -5.17 37.48
C SER A 42 44.13 -5.09 36.10
N CYS A 43 42.98 -5.76 35.92
CA CYS A 43 42.12 -5.51 34.78
C CYS A 43 41.46 -4.14 34.96
N GLN A 44 41.92 -3.12 34.22
CA GLN A 44 41.21 -1.85 34.17
C GLN A 44 39.86 -2.07 33.49
N ARG A 45 38.82 -2.08 34.31
CA ARG A 45 37.42 -2.17 33.91
C ARG A 45 37.17 -1.11 32.86
N SER A 46 37.06 -1.52 31.59
CA SER A 46 36.58 -0.64 30.53
C SER A 46 35.18 -0.19 30.92
N GLN A 47 35.04 1.08 31.34
CA GLN A 47 33.74 1.67 31.57
C GLN A 47 33.00 1.69 30.24
N ALA A 48 32.13 0.70 30.02
CA ALA A 48 31.14 0.80 28.97
C ALA A 48 30.31 2.05 29.26
N ARG A 49 30.42 3.07 28.41
CA ARG A 49 29.52 4.23 28.46
C ARG A 49 28.11 3.69 28.21
N SER A 50 27.30 3.67 29.24
CA SER A 50 25.84 3.55 29.13
C SER A 50 25.37 4.67 28.20
N LEU A 51 25.05 4.35 26.94
CA LEU A 51 24.29 5.24 26.08
C LEU A 51 22.94 5.45 26.78
N ARG A 52 22.72 6.65 27.32
CA ARG A 52 21.43 6.99 27.92
C ARG A 52 20.39 6.89 26.82
N GLN A 53 19.46 5.95 26.95
CA GLN A 53 18.31 5.82 26.07
C GLN A 53 17.47 7.10 26.22
N ALA A 54 17.57 8.02 25.26
CA ALA A 54 16.68 9.17 25.18
C ALA A 54 15.31 8.65 24.73
N GLY A 55 14.35 8.60 25.66
CA GLY A 55 12.96 8.25 25.33
C GLY A 55 12.28 9.39 24.57
N PHE A 56 11.35 9.04 23.66
CA PHE A 56 10.44 10.00 23.03
C PHE A 56 9.64 10.73 24.11
N THR A 57 9.54 12.05 24.00
CA THR A 57 8.73 12.83 24.94
C THR A 57 7.24 12.73 24.55
N LEU A 58 6.34 12.75 25.54
CA LEU A 58 4.89 12.75 25.26
C LEU A 58 4.45 13.95 24.43
N ILE A 59 5.14 15.09 24.59
CA ILE A 59 4.87 16.31 23.82
C ILE A 59 5.24 16.14 22.34
N GLU A 60 6.32 15.43 22.04
CA GLU A 60 6.76 15.15 20.67
C GLU A 60 5.78 14.24 19.96
N LEU A 61 5.28 13.22 20.66
CA LEU A 61 4.26 12.33 20.13
C LEU A 61 2.93 13.06 19.88
N MET A 62 2.51 13.96 20.78
CA MET A 62 1.28 14.74 20.60
C MET A 62 1.33 15.63 19.35
N ILE A 63 2.47 16.26 19.06
CA ILE A 63 2.63 17.09 17.86
C ILE A 63 2.57 16.22 16.59
N VAL A 64 3.19 15.04 16.61
CA VAL A 64 3.16 14.11 15.48
C VAL A 64 1.72 13.67 15.18
N VAL A 65 0.95 13.28 16.20
CA VAL A 65 -0.45 12.87 16.02
C VAL A 65 -1.30 14.04 15.52
N ALA A 66 -1.05 15.27 15.99
CA ALA A 66 -1.76 16.45 15.51
C ALA A 66 -1.53 16.71 14.01
N ILE A 67 -0.29 16.61 13.54
CA ILE A 67 0.05 16.80 12.12
C ILE A 67 -0.55 15.67 11.26
N VAL A 68 -0.41 14.42 11.69
CA VAL A 68 -1.00 13.26 10.98
C VAL A 68 -2.52 13.38 10.89
N GLY A 69 -3.18 13.88 11.95
CA GLY A 69 -4.63 14.12 11.96
C GLY A 69 -5.08 15.10 10.87
N ILE A 70 -4.36 16.21 10.70
CA ILE A 70 -4.68 17.21 9.65
C ILE A 70 -4.48 16.61 8.26
N LEU A 71 -3.38 15.90 8.04
CA LEU A 71 -3.10 15.26 6.74
C LEU A 71 -4.13 14.20 6.38
N ALA A 72 -4.60 13.42 7.36
CA ALA A 72 -5.58 12.36 7.14
C ALA A 72 -6.94 12.90 6.64
N VAL A 73 -7.39 14.05 7.16
CA VAL A 73 -8.68 14.65 6.75
C VAL A 73 -8.72 15.01 5.26
N ILE A 74 -7.59 15.45 4.70
CA ILE A 74 -7.50 15.81 3.27
C ILE A 74 -7.28 14.56 2.41
N ALA A 75 -6.46 13.62 2.89
CA ALA A 75 -6.07 12.44 2.12
C ALA A 75 -7.21 11.42 1.95
N VAL A 76 -8.01 11.19 3.00
CA VAL A 76 -9.09 10.18 2.99
C VAL A 76 -10.13 10.40 1.87
N PRO A 77 -10.75 11.59 1.70
CA PRO A 77 -11.75 11.77 0.64
C PRO A 77 -11.16 11.62 -0.76
N GLN A 78 -9.93 12.10 -0.98
CA GLN A 78 -9.26 11.94 -2.27
C GLN A 78 -8.91 10.48 -2.58
N TYR A 79 -8.50 9.72 -1.57
CA TYR A 79 -8.21 8.30 -1.73
C TYR A 79 -9.48 7.50 -2.05
N GLN A 80 -10.62 7.83 -1.43
CA GLN A 80 -11.91 7.20 -1.76
C GLN A 80 -12.32 7.45 -3.21
N ASP A 81 -12.13 8.67 -3.72
CA ASP A 81 -12.39 8.99 -5.13
C ASP A 81 -11.49 8.21 -6.09
N TYR A 82 -10.22 8.01 -5.73
CA TYR A 82 -9.28 7.21 -6.51
C TYR A 82 -9.70 5.73 -6.57
N VAL A 83 -10.08 5.15 -5.41
CA VAL A 83 -10.56 3.76 -5.34
C VAL A 83 -11.83 3.60 -6.17
N ALA A 84 -12.78 4.54 -6.08
CA ALA A 84 -13.99 4.52 -6.89
C ALA A 84 -13.68 4.52 -8.40
N ARG A 85 -12.74 5.36 -8.87
CA ARG A 85 -12.32 5.35 -10.28
C ARG A 85 -11.69 4.03 -10.72
N ALA A 86 -10.91 3.39 -9.84
CA ALA A 86 -10.33 2.08 -10.10
C ALA A 86 -11.42 1.00 -10.22
N GLN A 87 -12.41 1.02 -9.33
CA GLN A 87 -13.58 0.13 -9.39
C GLN A 87 -14.40 0.38 -10.67
N PHE A 88 -14.57 1.65 -11.08
CA PHE A 88 -15.24 1.99 -12.32
C PHE A 88 -14.51 1.43 -13.55
N ALA A 89 -13.17 1.47 -13.55
CA ALA A 89 -12.36 0.93 -14.63
C ALA A 89 -12.55 -0.59 -14.80
N GLU A 90 -12.71 -1.35 -13.71
CA GLU A 90 -13.08 -2.77 -13.79
C GLU A 90 -14.44 -2.98 -14.49
N GLY A 91 -15.42 -2.14 -14.16
CA GLY A 91 -16.71 -2.15 -14.87
C GLY A 91 -16.54 -1.90 -16.36
N LEU A 92 -15.75 -0.90 -16.71
CA LEU A 92 -15.48 -0.54 -18.10
C LEU A 92 -14.78 -1.68 -18.85
N THR A 93 -13.81 -2.36 -18.24
CA THR A 93 -13.11 -3.49 -18.89
C THR A 93 -14.05 -4.66 -19.14
N LEU A 94 -14.87 -5.04 -18.14
CA LEU A 94 -15.86 -6.12 -18.29
C LEU A 94 -16.91 -5.81 -19.36
N ALA A 95 -17.44 -4.58 -19.37
CA ALA A 95 -18.37 -4.16 -20.41
C ALA A 95 -17.71 -4.08 -21.80
N SER A 96 -16.46 -3.62 -21.87
CA SER A 96 -15.74 -3.49 -23.14
C SER A 96 -15.44 -4.84 -23.79
N ALA A 97 -15.26 -5.91 -23.00
CA ALA A 97 -15.06 -7.26 -23.51
C ALA A 97 -16.24 -7.75 -24.35
N GLN A 98 -17.46 -7.25 -24.09
CA GLN A 98 -18.67 -7.66 -24.81
C GLN A 98 -18.86 -6.92 -26.14
N LYS A 99 -18.09 -5.86 -26.41
CA LYS A 99 -18.26 -5.04 -27.63
C LYS A 99 -18.14 -5.86 -28.90
N THR A 100 -17.14 -6.75 -28.98
CA THR A 100 -16.88 -7.56 -30.18
C THR A 100 -18.05 -8.50 -30.48
N ALA A 101 -18.54 -9.21 -29.46
CA ALA A 101 -19.69 -10.12 -29.61
C ALA A 101 -20.96 -9.35 -30.01
N VAL A 102 -21.19 -8.17 -29.43
CA VAL A 102 -22.31 -7.31 -29.82
C VAL A 102 -22.23 -6.87 -31.28
N VAL A 103 -21.05 -6.43 -31.72
CA VAL A 103 -20.83 -6.03 -33.12
C VAL A 103 -21.03 -7.19 -34.06
N GLU A 104 -20.46 -8.35 -33.75
CA GLU A 104 -20.57 -9.55 -34.59
C GLU A 104 -22.04 -10.00 -34.73
N SER A 105 -22.76 -10.12 -33.62
CA SER A 105 -24.18 -10.46 -33.62
C SER A 105 -25.01 -9.44 -34.40
N PHE A 106 -24.72 -8.16 -34.22
CA PHE A 106 -25.42 -7.09 -34.93
C PHE A 106 -25.15 -7.16 -36.45
N SER A 107 -23.91 -7.41 -36.86
CA SER A 107 -23.54 -7.56 -38.28
C SER A 107 -24.18 -8.78 -38.93
N GLN A 108 -24.39 -9.87 -38.19
CA GLN A 108 -25.02 -11.09 -38.72
C GLN A 108 -26.55 -10.96 -38.82
N ARG A 109 -27.20 -10.34 -37.81
CA ARG A 109 -28.66 -10.39 -37.64
C ARG A 109 -29.36 -9.06 -37.84
N GLY A 110 -28.63 -7.95 -37.89
CA GLY A 110 -29.18 -6.60 -37.95
C GLY A 110 -29.95 -6.16 -36.70
N THR A 111 -29.91 -6.96 -35.63
CA THR A 111 -30.65 -6.73 -34.37
C THR A 111 -29.69 -6.82 -33.19
N CYS A 112 -29.99 -6.09 -32.11
CA CYS A 112 -29.16 -6.12 -30.91
C CYS A 112 -29.31 -7.46 -30.19
N PRO A 113 -28.20 -8.12 -29.79
CA PRO A 113 -28.28 -9.29 -28.95
C PRO A 113 -28.82 -8.94 -27.57
N SER A 114 -29.38 -9.93 -26.88
CA SER A 114 -29.82 -9.80 -25.49
C SER A 114 -29.37 -11.02 -24.70
N ASN A 115 -28.72 -10.80 -23.56
CA ASN A 115 -28.30 -11.86 -22.64
C ASN A 115 -29.20 -11.94 -21.39
N SER A 116 -30.42 -11.40 -21.47
CA SER A 116 -31.35 -11.35 -20.33
C SER A 116 -31.99 -12.70 -19.99
N TYR A 117 -32.12 -13.60 -20.98
CA TYR A 117 -32.85 -14.87 -20.83
C TYR A 117 -32.03 -16.11 -21.22
N GLY A 118 -30.71 -15.98 -21.42
CA GLY A 118 -29.85 -17.08 -21.82
C GLY A 118 -28.52 -16.63 -22.39
N GLU A 119 -27.69 -17.60 -22.75
CA GLU A 119 -26.46 -17.40 -23.52
C GLU A 119 -26.83 -17.27 -25.00
N TYR A 120 -26.76 -16.05 -25.52
CA TYR A 120 -27.15 -15.73 -26.89
C TYR A 120 -25.97 -15.10 -27.62
N ASP A 121 -25.76 -15.53 -28.88
CA ASP A 121 -24.76 -14.98 -29.79
C ASP A 121 -23.33 -14.93 -29.17
N GLY A 122 -22.99 -15.94 -28.36
CA GLY A 122 -21.67 -16.06 -27.69
C GLY A 122 -21.50 -15.17 -26.45
N ILE A 123 -22.56 -14.50 -26.00
CA ILE A 123 -22.57 -13.65 -24.81
C ILE A 123 -23.19 -14.43 -23.64
N PRO A 124 -22.44 -14.68 -22.54
CA PRO A 124 -22.98 -15.33 -21.36
C PRO A 124 -24.16 -14.56 -20.75
N VAL A 125 -25.04 -15.28 -20.06
CA VAL A 125 -26.13 -14.67 -19.28
C VAL A 125 -25.59 -13.59 -18.34
N SER A 126 -26.35 -12.51 -18.15
CA SER A 126 -25.88 -11.30 -17.47
C SER A 126 -25.28 -11.52 -16.07
N GLY A 127 -25.80 -12.48 -15.32
CA GLY A 127 -25.30 -12.85 -13.99
C GLY A 127 -23.95 -13.59 -13.99
N ASN A 128 -23.57 -14.21 -15.10
CA ASN A 128 -22.26 -14.88 -15.22
C ASN A 128 -21.14 -13.89 -15.52
N ILE A 129 -21.46 -12.71 -16.08
CA ILE A 129 -20.51 -11.64 -16.32
C ILE A 129 -20.45 -10.77 -15.07
N SER A 130 -19.70 -11.23 -14.07
CA SER A 130 -19.52 -10.54 -12.79
C SER A 130 -18.04 -10.37 -12.45
N GLY A 131 -17.74 -9.38 -11.62
CA GLY A 131 -16.40 -9.07 -11.14
C GLY A 131 -16.36 -8.88 -9.63
N SER A 132 -15.25 -8.35 -9.13
CA SER A 132 -15.10 -7.98 -7.73
C SER A 132 -16.10 -6.88 -7.35
N TYR A 133 -16.24 -5.86 -8.22
CA TYR A 133 -17.12 -4.71 -7.96
C TYR A 133 -18.36 -4.66 -8.87
N VAL A 134 -18.40 -5.49 -9.90
CA VAL A 134 -19.51 -5.57 -10.86
C VAL A 134 -20.41 -6.74 -10.51
N GLN A 135 -21.72 -6.46 -10.39
CA GLN A 135 -22.73 -7.46 -10.11
C GLN A 135 -23.10 -8.25 -11.36
N SER A 136 -23.33 -7.56 -12.48
CA SER A 136 -23.77 -8.16 -13.73
C SER A 136 -23.49 -7.23 -14.90
N VAL A 137 -23.35 -7.81 -16.10
CA VAL A 137 -23.29 -7.06 -17.36
C VAL A 137 -24.43 -7.53 -18.26
N THR A 138 -25.36 -6.61 -18.54
CA THR A 138 -26.51 -6.86 -19.40
C THR A 138 -26.26 -6.26 -20.77
N VAL A 139 -26.53 -7.03 -21.81
CA VAL A 139 -26.50 -6.61 -23.20
C VAL A 139 -27.92 -6.53 -23.72
N GLY A 140 -28.23 -5.49 -24.49
CA GLY A 140 -29.56 -5.28 -25.05
C GLY A 140 -29.62 -4.05 -25.94
N GLY A 141 -30.71 -3.30 -25.79
CA GLY A 141 -31.01 -2.13 -26.58
C GLY A 141 -31.85 -2.45 -27.82
N SER A 142 -32.28 -1.40 -28.50
CA SER A 142 -33.03 -1.50 -29.75
C SER A 142 -32.27 -0.71 -30.80
N ALA A 143 -31.83 -1.39 -31.85
CA ALA A 143 -31.16 -0.71 -32.95
C ALA A 143 -32.21 0.05 -33.78
N ALA A 144 -32.02 1.36 -33.90
CA ALA A 144 -32.53 2.09 -35.06
C ALA A 144 -31.48 1.99 -36.18
N SER A 145 -31.81 2.44 -37.39
CA SER A 145 -30.98 2.36 -38.61
C SER A 145 -29.57 3.01 -38.53
N GLY A 146 -29.10 3.41 -37.35
CA GLY A 146 -27.76 3.95 -37.08
C GLY A 146 -27.03 3.35 -35.87
N GLY A 147 -27.55 2.28 -35.23
CA GLY A 147 -27.01 1.70 -34.00
C GLY A 147 -28.02 1.80 -32.84
N GLY A 148 -27.56 1.57 -31.60
CA GLY A 148 -28.41 1.61 -30.40
C GLY A 148 -28.30 0.40 -29.48
N CYS A 149 -27.43 -0.56 -29.79
CA CYS A 149 -27.17 -1.67 -28.87
C CYS A 149 -26.43 -1.16 -27.64
N THR A 150 -26.87 -1.62 -26.47
CA THR A 150 -26.37 -1.19 -25.18
C THR A 150 -25.71 -2.33 -24.43
N ILE A 151 -24.63 -2.01 -23.73
CA ILE A 151 -23.96 -2.90 -22.78
C ILE A 151 -23.95 -2.16 -21.45
N THR A 152 -24.72 -2.65 -20.47
CA THR A 152 -24.88 -2.03 -19.17
C THR A 152 -24.22 -2.88 -18.09
N ALA A 153 -23.15 -2.39 -17.47
CA ALA A 153 -22.59 -3.00 -16.27
C ALA A 153 -23.22 -2.38 -15.03
N THR A 154 -23.67 -3.21 -14.10
CA THR A 154 -24.25 -2.78 -12.82
C THR A 154 -23.24 -3.07 -11.72
N PHE A 155 -22.87 -2.04 -10.95
CA PHE A 155 -21.99 -2.19 -9.79
C PHE A 155 -22.72 -2.85 -8.63
N ARG A 156 -21.99 -3.61 -7.80
CA ARG A 156 -22.55 -4.23 -6.59
C ARG A 156 -22.99 -3.18 -5.58
N THR A 157 -23.82 -3.61 -4.64
CA THR A 157 -24.32 -2.78 -3.54
C THR A 157 -23.54 -2.94 -2.23
N LYS A 158 -22.66 -3.94 -2.17
CA LYS A 158 -21.77 -4.25 -1.06
C LYS A 158 -20.34 -4.31 -1.58
N ASP A 159 -19.39 -3.96 -0.71
CA ASP A 159 -17.94 -3.99 -1.00
C ASP A 159 -17.51 -3.10 -2.18
N VAL A 160 -18.31 -2.06 -2.46
CA VAL A 160 -18.06 -1.05 -3.50
C VAL A 160 -18.03 0.33 -2.82
N SER A 161 -17.30 1.26 -3.43
CA SER A 161 -17.29 2.66 -2.98
C SER A 161 -18.70 3.24 -2.95
N GLN A 162 -18.97 4.11 -1.97
CA GLN A 162 -20.29 4.72 -1.79
C GLN A 162 -20.77 5.47 -3.03
N GLY A 163 -19.85 6.05 -3.80
CA GLY A 163 -20.14 6.76 -5.05
C GLY A 163 -20.58 5.87 -6.23
N LEU A 164 -20.37 4.54 -6.14
CA LEU A 164 -20.71 3.57 -7.18
C LEU A 164 -21.75 2.53 -6.77
N ASN A 165 -22.18 2.55 -5.51
CA ASN A 165 -23.14 1.58 -4.98
C ASN A 165 -24.44 1.57 -5.82
N GLY A 166 -24.71 0.43 -6.46
CA GLY A 166 -25.90 0.25 -7.32
C GLY A 166 -25.93 1.13 -8.58
N LYS A 167 -24.84 1.83 -8.88
CA LYS A 167 -24.70 2.64 -10.09
C LYS A 167 -24.45 1.73 -11.30
N THR A 168 -24.63 2.29 -12.48
CA THR A 168 -24.54 1.59 -13.76
C THR A 168 -23.69 2.40 -14.72
N LEU A 169 -22.89 1.70 -15.52
CA LEU A 169 -22.25 2.25 -16.71
C LEU A 169 -22.90 1.61 -17.95
N THR A 170 -23.16 2.40 -18.98
CA THR A 170 -23.77 1.96 -20.22
C THR A 170 -22.91 2.38 -21.40
N LEU A 171 -22.51 1.39 -22.21
CA LEU A 171 -21.85 1.58 -23.48
C LEU A 171 -22.89 1.46 -24.59
N THR A 172 -23.03 2.51 -25.39
CA THR A 172 -23.98 2.54 -26.52
C THR A 172 -23.21 2.49 -27.83
N MET A 173 -23.60 1.55 -28.69
CA MET A 173 -23.05 1.41 -30.04
C MET A 173 -23.68 2.44 -30.97
N LEU A 174 -22.84 3.22 -31.66
CA LEU A 174 -23.22 4.21 -32.67
C LEU A 174 -22.56 3.88 -34.01
N GLY A 175 -23.15 4.36 -35.10
CA GLY A 175 -22.54 4.31 -36.43
C GLY A 175 -22.51 2.91 -37.05
N ALA A 176 -23.43 2.03 -36.66
CA ALA A 176 -23.40 0.63 -37.08
C ALA A 176 -23.48 0.43 -38.62
N ASN A 177 -23.96 1.44 -39.36
CA ASN A 177 -24.09 1.43 -40.82
C ASN A 177 -23.20 2.48 -41.52
N THR A 178 -22.29 3.14 -40.80
CA THR A 178 -21.48 4.26 -41.33
C THR A 178 -20.00 3.90 -41.56
N GLY A 179 -19.68 2.61 -41.67
CA GLY A 179 -18.32 2.11 -41.96
C GLY A 179 -17.33 2.17 -40.78
N SER A 180 -17.70 2.81 -39.67
CA SER A 180 -16.95 2.78 -38.40
C SER A 180 -17.92 2.69 -37.24
N ILE A 181 -17.61 1.83 -36.27
CA ILE A 181 -18.42 1.62 -35.08
C ILE A 181 -17.83 2.45 -33.94
N ALA A 182 -18.61 3.42 -33.46
CA ALA A 182 -18.25 4.23 -32.31
C ALA A 182 -18.98 3.72 -31.06
N TRP A 183 -18.36 3.93 -29.89
CA TRP A 183 -18.94 3.57 -28.61
C TRP A 183 -18.98 4.79 -27.71
N THR A 184 -20.16 5.12 -27.19
CA THR A 184 -20.34 6.18 -26.20
C THR A 184 -20.51 5.57 -24.83
N CYS A 185 -19.73 6.02 -23.85
CA CYS A 185 -19.86 5.57 -22.47
C CYS A 185 -20.64 6.60 -21.66
N THR A 186 -21.70 6.15 -21.01
CA THR A 186 -22.55 6.95 -20.11
C THR A 186 -22.64 6.27 -18.75
N SER A 187 -22.84 7.00 -17.67
CA SER A 187 -22.98 6.44 -16.32
C SER A 187 -23.84 7.34 -15.43
N ASN A 188 -24.62 6.76 -14.52
CA ASN A 188 -25.34 7.51 -13.48
C ASN A 188 -24.46 7.80 -12.25
N ALA A 189 -23.22 7.33 -12.20
CA ALA A 189 -22.26 7.69 -11.16
C ALA A 189 -21.75 9.13 -11.32
N GLU A 190 -21.50 9.81 -10.21
CA GLU A 190 -21.09 11.21 -10.21
C GLU A 190 -19.82 11.46 -11.05
N ALA A 191 -19.74 12.62 -11.70
CA ALA A 191 -18.67 12.97 -12.63
C ALA A 191 -17.24 12.84 -12.05
N ARG A 192 -17.10 12.93 -10.72
CA ARG A 192 -15.81 12.77 -10.04
C ARG A 192 -15.30 11.33 -10.03
N TYR A 193 -16.18 10.34 -10.17
CA TYR A 193 -15.85 8.90 -10.09
C TYR A 193 -15.63 8.25 -11.46
N ILE A 194 -16.00 8.94 -12.53
CA ILE A 194 -15.92 8.43 -13.90
C ILE A 194 -14.68 8.97 -14.63
N PRO A 195 -14.08 8.20 -15.56
CA PRO A 195 -13.02 8.68 -16.41
C PRO A 195 -13.57 9.65 -17.47
N ARG A 196 -12.69 10.48 -18.05
CA ARG A 196 -13.05 11.44 -19.10
C ARG A 196 -13.61 10.81 -20.38
N SER A 197 -13.39 9.51 -20.59
CA SER A 197 -13.96 8.74 -21.70
C SER A 197 -15.45 8.44 -21.54
N CYS A 198 -16.00 8.67 -20.34
CA CYS A 198 -17.40 8.46 -20.02
C CYS A 198 -18.05 9.78 -19.59
N THR A 199 -19.31 9.97 -19.95
CA THR A 199 -20.11 11.13 -19.53
C THR A 199 -21.11 10.74 -18.46
N ASN A 200 -21.40 11.66 -17.55
CA ASN A 200 -22.46 11.46 -16.57
C ASN A 200 -23.82 11.66 -17.25
N SER A 201 -24.71 10.69 -17.14
CA SER A 201 -26.13 10.83 -17.46
C SER A 201 -26.86 11.05 -16.13
N PRO A 202 -27.54 12.18 -15.92
CA PRO A 202 -28.28 12.42 -14.69
C PRO A 202 -29.30 11.29 -14.48
N GLU A 203 -29.33 10.77 -13.26
CA GLU A 203 -30.35 9.83 -12.81
C GLU A 203 -31.71 10.52 -12.96
N ALA A 204 -32.65 9.91 -13.67
CA ALA A 204 -34.00 10.46 -13.78
C ALA A 204 -34.62 10.48 -12.38
N VAL A 205 -34.65 11.67 -11.77
CA VAL A 205 -35.33 11.94 -10.50
C VAL A 205 -36.83 11.86 -10.68
#